data_AF-A0A7C5LHC6-F1
#
_entry.id   AF-A0A7C5LHC6-F1
#
_cell.length_a   1.000
_cell.length_b   1.000
_cell.length_c   1.000
_cell.angle_alpha   90.00
_cell.angle_beta   90.00
_cell.angle_gamma   90.00
#
_symmetry.space_group_name_H-M   'P 1'
#
loop_
_entity.id
_entity.type
_entity.pdbx_description
1 polymer ?
#
loop_
_entity_poly.entity_id
_entity_poly.type
_entity_poly.pdbx_seq_one_letter_code
_entity_poly.pdbx_strand_id
1 'polypeptide(L)'
;MSKEGNFRADARWFGQRLAWLAVFAVAMGLLEAVCVIYLRRLLPVETGAPLPALMKLRVEVPREVCTMIMLFSVAWLAGINLRTRLASFFFAFGIWDILYYVGLWWWTGWPESWRTWDCLFLIPKPWYGPVLAPVLCSGYFIVACCWLHWDEARGRPWRLSAGLALSQLLAFVIWYWSFVKDSAHIAAAGFKDAGYSWWLWVFGAVIGLAGLWHAAVMSDRGTARRFSRANSVCAGAATERS
;
A
#
# COMPACT_ATOMS: atom_id res chain seq x y z
N MET A 1 17.53 12.90 32.12
CA MET A 1 16.76 12.98 30.85
C MET A 1 15.39 12.35 31.07
N SER A 2 14.30 13.11 30.89
CA SER A 2 12.93 12.65 31.16
C SER A 2 12.43 11.67 30.08
N LYS A 3 11.54 10.74 30.45
CA LYS A 3 10.89 9.79 29.51
C LYS A 3 10.21 10.50 28.33
N GLU A 4 9.71 11.71 28.55
CA GLU A 4 9.10 12.55 27.51
C GLU A 4 10.11 13.03 26.45
N GLY A 5 11.36 13.31 26.87
CA GLY A 5 12.43 13.68 25.94
C GLY A 5 12.82 12.54 25.01
N ASN A 6 12.87 11.30 25.53
CA ASN A 6 13.20 10.11 24.74
C ASN A 6 12.08 9.80 23.71
N PHE A 7 10.82 9.87 24.15
CA PHE A 7 9.67 9.64 23.29
C PHE A 7 9.58 10.63 22.11
N ARG A 8 9.86 11.92 22.34
CA ARG A 8 9.88 12.93 21.27
C ARG A 8 11.01 12.72 20.27
N ALA A 9 12.16 12.22 20.73
CA ALA A 9 13.28 11.89 19.85
C ALA A 9 12.96 10.67 18.96
N ASP A 10 12.40 9.62 19.55
CA ASP A 10 11.98 8.40 18.84
C ASP A 10 10.93 8.71 17.75
N ALA A 11 9.93 9.53 18.08
CA ALA A 11 8.89 9.95 17.13
C ALA A 11 9.45 10.80 15.97
N ARG A 12 10.36 11.73 16.25
CA ARG A 12 11.01 12.56 15.21
C ARG A 12 11.84 11.73 14.25
N TRP A 13 12.62 10.79 14.79
CA TRP A 13 13.45 9.90 13.99
C TRP A 13 12.60 8.99 13.09
N PHE A 14 11.48 8.51 13.61
CA PHE A 14 10.52 7.74 12.84
C PHE A 14 9.90 8.56 11.69
N GLY A 15 9.50 9.80 11.96
CA GLY A 15 8.99 10.71 10.93
C GLY A 15 10.01 11.00 9.82
N GLN A 16 11.28 11.18 10.17
CA GLN A 16 12.35 11.36 9.19
C GLN A 16 12.51 10.14 8.27
N ARG A 17 12.46 8.92 8.81
CA ARG A 17 12.52 7.68 8.01
C ARG A 17 11.36 7.59 7.03
N LEU A 18 10.15 7.90 7.48
CA LEU A 18 8.95 7.86 6.63
C LEU A 18 9.02 8.92 5.52
N ALA A 19 9.55 10.11 5.82
CA ALA A 19 9.76 11.16 4.83
C ALA A 19 10.76 10.73 3.74
N TRP A 20 11.90 10.15 4.13
CA TRP A 20 12.87 9.62 3.16
C TRP A 20 12.32 8.45 2.35
N LEU A 21 11.51 7.59 2.96
CA LEU A 21 10.81 6.53 2.26
C LEU A 21 9.83 7.09 1.22
N ALA A 22 9.10 8.16 1.55
CA ALA A 22 8.23 8.86 0.59
C ALA A 22 9.04 9.47 -0.56
N VAL A 23 10.17 10.13 -0.28
CA VAL A 23 11.07 10.68 -1.31
C VAL A 23 11.55 9.57 -2.25
N PHE A 24 11.98 8.43 -1.69
CA PHE A 24 12.37 7.26 -2.48
C PHE A 24 11.23 6.76 -3.36
N ALA A 25 10.03 6.58 -2.79
CA ALA A 25 8.87 6.08 -3.51
C ALA A 25 8.42 7.02 -4.65
N VAL A 26 8.47 8.34 -4.43
CA VAL A 26 8.21 9.36 -5.46
C VAL A 26 9.22 9.23 -6.61
N ALA A 27 10.52 9.22 -6.29
CA ALA A 27 11.57 9.10 -7.30
C ALA A 27 11.45 7.78 -8.08
N MET A 28 11.18 6.68 -7.38
CA MET A 28 11.02 5.36 -7.99
C MET A 28 9.78 5.30 -8.90
N GLY A 29 8.65 5.91 -8.51
CA GLY A 29 7.43 5.93 -9.33
C GLY A 29 7.64 6.69 -10.64
N LEU A 30 8.32 7.84 -10.56
CA LEU A 30 8.69 8.62 -11.74
C LEU A 30 9.70 7.87 -12.63
N LEU A 31 10.70 7.20 -12.03
CA LEU A 31 11.65 6.37 -12.77
C LEU A 31 10.94 5.24 -13.52
N GLU A 32 9.99 4.58 -12.88
CA GLU A 32 9.18 3.53 -13.51
C GLU A 32 8.42 4.08 -14.73
N ALA A 33 7.77 5.24 -14.58
CA ALA A 33 7.06 5.89 -15.68
C ALA A 33 8.00 6.19 -16.85
N VAL A 34 9.20 6.71 -16.59
CA VAL A 34 10.23 6.96 -17.61
C VAL A 34 10.64 5.67 -18.32
N CYS A 35 10.89 4.59 -17.59
CA CYS A 35 11.20 3.27 -18.17
C CYS A 35 10.09 2.77 -19.10
N VAL A 36 8.83 2.88 -18.67
CA VAL A 36 7.67 2.46 -19.47
C VAL A 36 7.53 3.32 -20.73
N ILE A 37 7.72 4.65 -20.63
CA ILE A 37 7.68 5.55 -21.78
C ILE A 37 8.75 5.17 -22.81
N TYR A 38 10.00 4.96 -22.37
CA TYR A 38 11.06 4.56 -23.29
C TYR A 38 10.78 3.20 -23.94
N LEU A 39 10.30 2.22 -23.18
CA LEU A 39 9.96 0.92 -23.74
C LEU A 39 8.86 1.02 -24.80
N ARG A 40 7.82 1.83 -24.56
CA ARG A 40 6.72 2.08 -25.50
C ARG A 40 7.16 2.88 -26.74
N ARG A 41 8.22 3.67 -26.66
CA ARG A 41 8.79 4.37 -27.83
C ARG A 41 9.68 3.45 -28.68
N LEU A 42 10.42 2.56 -28.04
CA LEU A 42 11.33 1.62 -28.72
C LEU A 42 10.59 0.46 -29.38
N LEU A 43 9.41 0.09 -28.86
CA LEU A 43 8.55 -0.92 -29.42
C LEU A 43 7.30 -0.24 -29.98
N PRO A 44 6.97 -0.36 -31.28
CA PRO A 44 5.79 0.30 -31.86
C PRO A 44 4.51 -0.27 -31.25
N VAL A 45 4.05 0.33 -30.15
CA VAL A 45 2.88 -0.07 -29.38
C VAL A 45 2.12 1.18 -29.01
N GLU A 46 0.83 1.19 -29.32
CA GLU A 46 -0.05 2.27 -28.90
C GLU A 46 -0.23 2.26 -27.37
N THR A 47 -0.13 3.44 -26.76
CA THR A 47 -0.52 3.70 -25.37
C THR A 47 -1.95 3.21 -25.14
N GLY A 48 -2.18 2.30 -24.18
CA GLY A 48 -3.51 1.78 -23.87
C GLY A 48 -3.91 0.51 -24.65
N ALA A 49 -2.96 -0.22 -25.25
CA ALA A 49 -3.22 -1.58 -25.73
C ALA A 49 -3.19 -2.61 -24.57
N PRO A 50 -4.11 -3.59 -24.52
CA PRO A 50 -3.95 -4.75 -23.64
C PRO A 50 -2.76 -5.54 -24.18
N LEU A 51 -1.66 -5.56 -23.43
CA LEU A 51 -0.42 -6.11 -23.93
C LEU A 51 -0.40 -7.64 -23.83
N PRO A 52 -0.28 -8.33 -24.98
CA PRO A 52 0.66 -9.46 -25.03
C PRO A 52 1.45 -9.50 -26.35
N ALA A 53 2.75 -9.24 -26.28
CA ALA A 53 3.72 -9.84 -27.19
C ALA A 53 4.72 -10.62 -26.33
N LEU A 54 4.97 -11.89 -26.65
CA LEU A 54 5.80 -12.82 -25.85
C LEU A 54 7.19 -12.24 -25.51
N MET A 55 7.76 -11.45 -26.42
CA MET A 55 9.05 -10.75 -26.24
C MET A 55 9.03 -9.73 -25.08
N LYS A 56 7.87 -9.12 -24.78
CA LYS A 56 7.73 -8.05 -23.77
C LYS A 56 7.67 -8.59 -22.36
N LEU A 57 7.05 -9.76 -22.16
CA LEU A 57 7.03 -10.43 -20.85
C LEU A 57 8.44 -10.73 -20.32
N ARG A 58 9.44 -10.90 -21.19
CA ARG A 58 10.82 -11.20 -20.77
C ARG A 58 11.53 -10.04 -20.10
N VAL A 59 11.12 -8.79 -20.34
CA VAL A 59 11.73 -7.59 -19.72
C VAL A 59 10.77 -6.94 -18.73
N GLU A 60 9.48 -6.88 -19.06
CA GLU A 60 8.46 -6.28 -18.19
C GLU A 60 8.27 -7.05 -16.89
N VAL A 61 8.21 -8.40 -16.92
CA VAL A 61 8.05 -9.19 -15.69
C VAL A 61 9.26 -9.02 -14.77
N PRO A 62 10.52 -9.17 -15.22
CA PRO A 62 11.67 -8.87 -14.36
C PRO A 62 11.71 -7.43 -13.86
N ARG A 63 11.29 -6.44 -14.66
CA ARG A 63 11.22 -5.04 -14.22
C ARG A 63 10.25 -4.89 -13.04
N GLU A 64 9.03 -5.42 -13.17
CA GLU A 64 8.03 -5.42 -12.09
C GLU A 64 8.53 -6.15 -10.84
N VAL A 65 9.16 -7.34 -11.00
CA VAL A 65 9.78 -8.07 -9.87
C VAL A 65 10.84 -7.21 -9.18
N CYS A 66 11.75 -6.59 -9.95
CA CYS A 66 12.79 -5.73 -9.42
C CYS A 66 12.20 -4.53 -8.67
N THR A 67 11.15 -3.90 -9.20
CA THR A 67 10.48 -2.78 -8.53
C THR A 67 9.85 -3.21 -7.21
N MET A 68 9.21 -4.38 -7.15
CA MET A 68 8.69 -4.94 -5.90
C MET A 68 9.80 -5.23 -4.89
N ILE A 69 10.92 -5.82 -5.33
CA ILE A 69 12.06 -6.09 -4.46
C ILE A 69 12.64 -4.77 -3.92
N MET A 70 12.84 -3.76 -4.77
CA MET A 70 13.37 -2.46 -4.35
C MET A 70 12.48 -1.79 -3.29
N LEU A 71 11.17 -1.71 -3.53
CA LEU A 71 10.22 -1.16 -2.56
C LEU A 71 10.22 -1.96 -1.25
N PHE A 72 10.22 -3.29 -1.34
CA PHE A 72 10.27 -4.17 -0.17
C PHE A 72 11.56 -3.98 0.64
N SER A 73 12.73 -3.94 -0.02
CA SER A 73 14.01 -3.75 0.64
C SER A 73 14.08 -2.44 1.41
N VAL A 74 13.71 -1.31 0.79
CA VAL A 74 13.78 0.01 1.45
C VAL A 74 12.75 0.11 2.58
N ALA A 75 11.55 -0.46 2.40
CA ALA A 75 10.56 -0.53 3.48
C ALA A 75 11.04 -1.37 4.68
N TRP A 76 11.74 -2.48 4.42
CA TRP A 76 12.28 -3.36 5.45
C TRP A 76 13.39 -2.68 6.28
N LEU A 77 14.19 -1.83 5.63
CA LEU A 77 15.21 -0.99 6.27
C LEU A 77 14.59 0.16 7.08
N ALA A 78 13.49 0.75 6.58
CA ALA A 78 12.80 1.85 7.26
C ALA A 78 12.09 1.39 8.54
N GLY A 79 11.44 0.22 8.52
CA GLY A 79 10.67 -0.30 9.64
C GLY A 79 11.50 -0.99 10.74
N ILE A 80 11.08 -0.82 12.00
CA ILE A 80 11.77 -1.37 13.18
C ILE A 80 11.25 -2.76 13.59
N ASN A 81 9.99 -3.06 13.29
CA ASN A 81 9.31 -4.31 13.64
C ASN A 81 8.45 -4.77 12.46
N LEU A 82 7.97 -6.01 12.48
CA LEU A 82 7.22 -6.58 11.35
C LEU A 82 6.03 -5.70 10.92
N ARG A 83 5.26 -5.18 11.88
CA ARG A 83 4.12 -4.29 11.63
C ARG A 83 4.54 -3.02 10.89
N THR A 84 5.54 -2.32 11.40
CA THR A 84 6.02 -1.07 10.78
C THR A 84 6.71 -1.32 9.45
N ARG A 85 7.38 -2.46 9.25
CA ARG A 85 7.96 -2.85 7.96
C ARG A 85 6.89 -3.09 6.89
N LEU A 86 5.83 -3.82 7.25
CA LEU A 86 4.69 -4.05 6.35
C LEU A 86 3.97 -2.74 6.03
N ALA A 87 3.72 -1.88 7.04
CA ALA A 87 3.11 -0.57 6.83
C ALA A 87 3.97 0.33 5.93
N SER A 88 5.29 0.36 6.15
CA SER A 88 6.24 1.08 5.29
C SER A 88 6.18 0.58 3.84
N PHE A 89 6.05 -0.73 3.62
CA PHE A 89 5.96 -1.29 2.28
C PHE A 89 4.71 -0.81 1.55
N PHE A 90 3.53 -0.96 2.16
CA PHE A 90 2.27 -0.53 1.53
C PHE A 90 2.18 0.99 1.38
N PHE A 91 2.76 1.76 2.30
CA PHE A 91 2.90 3.21 2.17
C PHE A 91 3.76 3.58 0.94
N ALA A 92 4.95 2.97 0.81
CA ALA A 92 5.83 3.22 -0.33
C ALA A 92 5.22 2.75 -1.65
N PHE A 93 4.56 1.59 -1.65
CA PHE A 93 3.84 1.05 -2.80
C PHE A 93 2.74 1.99 -3.27
N GLY A 94 1.90 2.50 -2.36
CA GLY A 94 0.82 3.41 -2.72
C GLY A 94 1.32 4.75 -3.29
N ILE A 95 2.41 5.29 -2.74
CA ILE A 95 3.04 6.50 -3.30
C ILE A 95 3.61 6.21 -4.69
N TRP A 96 4.39 5.13 -4.82
CA TRP A 96 4.99 4.73 -6.09
C TRP A 96 3.94 4.58 -7.20
N ASP A 97 2.83 3.89 -6.91
CA ASP A 97 1.76 3.61 -7.87
C ASP A 97 1.06 4.89 -8.35
N ILE A 98 0.74 5.82 -7.44
CA ILE A 98 0.14 7.10 -7.81
C ILE A 98 1.13 7.93 -8.64
N LEU A 99 2.41 7.99 -8.22
CA LEU A 99 3.40 8.81 -8.89
C LEU A 99 3.83 8.24 -10.25
N TYR A 100 3.70 6.93 -10.45
CA TYR A 100 3.81 6.31 -11.76
C TYR A 100 2.78 6.90 -12.73
N TYR A 101 1.49 6.94 -12.36
CA TYR A 101 0.44 7.53 -13.20
C TYR A 101 0.60 9.05 -13.39
N VAL A 102 1.00 9.78 -12.34
CA VAL A 102 1.28 11.22 -12.45
C VAL A 102 2.41 11.47 -13.44
N GLY A 103 3.49 10.68 -13.39
CA GLY A 103 4.60 10.76 -14.33
C GLY A 103 4.16 10.48 -15.76
N LEU A 104 3.42 9.40 -16.00
CA LEU A 104 2.87 9.09 -17.32
C LEU A 104 2.04 10.24 -17.87
N TRP A 105 1.14 10.81 -17.06
CA TRP A 105 0.29 11.92 -17.45
C TRP A 105 1.12 13.16 -17.80
N TRP A 106 2.12 13.48 -16.96
CA TRP A 106 2.98 14.63 -17.15
C TRP A 106 3.75 14.60 -18.49
N TRP A 107 4.30 13.44 -18.87
CA TRP A 107 5.15 13.33 -20.06
C TRP A 107 4.43 12.91 -21.34
N THR A 108 3.26 12.27 -21.23
CA THR A 108 2.57 11.71 -22.39
C THR A 108 1.12 12.19 -22.54
N GLY A 109 0.55 12.86 -21.54
CA GLY A 109 -0.87 13.21 -21.50
C GLY A 109 -1.79 12.02 -21.20
N TRP A 110 -1.26 10.81 -21.02
CA TRP A 110 -2.02 9.60 -20.67
C TRP A 110 -1.91 9.31 -19.16
N PRO A 111 -2.99 8.94 -18.46
CA PRO A 111 -4.33 8.64 -18.98
C PRO A 111 -5.15 9.89 -19.30
N GLU A 112 -6.00 9.80 -20.32
CA GLU A 112 -6.93 10.87 -20.71
C GLU A 112 -8.02 11.13 -19.65
N SER A 113 -8.38 10.08 -18.89
CA SER A 113 -9.37 10.16 -17.82
C SER A 113 -9.09 9.12 -16.73
N TRP A 114 -9.66 9.34 -15.55
CA TRP A 114 -9.62 8.37 -14.45
C TRP A 114 -10.22 6.99 -14.80
N ARG A 115 -11.06 6.91 -15.84
CA ARG A 115 -11.70 5.67 -16.29
C ARG A 115 -10.96 4.99 -17.44
N THR A 116 -9.87 5.58 -17.91
CA THR A 116 -9.02 4.96 -18.93
C THR A 116 -8.50 3.62 -18.39
N TRP A 117 -8.64 2.57 -19.20
CA TRP A 117 -8.19 1.23 -18.86
C TRP A 117 -6.69 1.09 -19.01
N ASP A 118 -6.10 0.27 -18.16
CA ASP A 118 -4.68 -0.02 -18.16
C ASP A 118 -4.40 -1.48 -17.76
N CYS A 119 -3.20 -1.93 -18.09
CA CYS A 119 -2.57 -3.14 -17.57
C CYS A 119 -1.73 -2.75 -16.35
N LEU A 120 -2.27 -2.96 -15.16
CA LEU A 120 -1.76 -2.43 -13.90
C LEU A 120 -0.51 -3.16 -13.42
N PHE A 121 -0.48 -4.47 -13.62
CA PHE A 121 0.61 -5.36 -13.20
C PHE A 121 0.53 -6.65 -14.01
N LEU A 122 1.65 -7.33 -14.24
CA LEU A 122 1.71 -8.59 -15.00
C LEU A 122 1.77 -9.82 -14.09
N ILE A 123 2.23 -9.67 -12.85
CA ILE A 123 2.50 -10.77 -11.91
C ILE A 123 1.34 -10.95 -10.91
N PRO A 124 0.91 -12.18 -10.58
CA PRO A 124 1.29 -13.46 -11.21
C PRO A 124 0.61 -13.68 -12.57
N LYS A 125 -0.46 -12.91 -12.84
CA LYS A 125 -1.21 -12.85 -14.09
C LYS A 125 -1.61 -11.40 -14.34
N PRO A 126 -1.77 -10.92 -15.58
CA PRO A 126 -2.14 -9.53 -15.86
C PRO A 126 -3.39 -9.04 -15.11
N TRP A 127 -3.24 -7.88 -14.47
CA TRP A 127 -4.25 -7.15 -13.73
C TRP A 127 -4.76 -6.04 -14.64
N TYR A 128 -6.06 -6.03 -14.94
CA TYR A 128 -6.65 -5.00 -15.77
C TYR A 128 -7.71 -4.22 -15.01
N GLY A 129 -7.73 -2.91 -15.20
CA GLY A 129 -8.73 -2.05 -14.60
C GLY A 129 -8.60 -0.60 -15.08
N PRO A 130 -9.61 0.23 -14.76
CA PRO A 130 -9.51 1.67 -14.94
C PRO A 130 -8.48 2.24 -13.95
N VAL A 131 -7.69 3.24 -14.36
CA VAL A 131 -6.64 3.87 -13.53
C VAL A 131 -7.14 4.31 -12.15
N LEU A 132 -8.41 4.69 -12.03
CA LEU A 132 -9.00 5.05 -10.74
C LEU A 132 -8.95 3.90 -9.71
N ALA A 133 -9.12 2.65 -10.13
CA ALA A 133 -9.17 1.51 -9.21
C ALA A 133 -7.86 1.28 -8.42
N PRO A 134 -6.67 1.17 -9.04
CA PRO A 134 -5.40 1.08 -8.31
C PRO A 134 -5.12 2.36 -7.50
N VAL A 135 -5.41 3.55 -8.04
CA VAL A 135 -5.21 4.82 -7.32
C VAL A 135 -6.02 4.86 -6.01
N LEU A 136 -7.25 4.36 -6.00
CA LEU A 136 -8.05 4.27 -4.78
C LEU A 136 -7.48 3.22 -3.79
N CYS A 137 -6.99 2.08 -4.27
CA CYS A 137 -6.28 1.10 -3.42
C CYS A 137 -5.02 1.72 -2.80
N SER A 138 -4.26 2.50 -3.59
CA SER A 138 -3.08 3.22 -3.14
C SER A 138 -3.41 4.29 -2.11
N GLY A 139 -4.52 5.02 -2.29
CA GLY A 139 -5.05 5.94 -1.28
C GLY A 139 -5.41 5.23 0.03
N TYR A 140 -6.08 4.08 -0.05
CA TYR A 140 -6.36 3.23 1.13
C TYR A 140 -5.07 2.84 1.86
N PHE A 141 -4.06 2.34 1.14
CA PHE A 141 -2.78 1.95 1.73
C PHE A 141 -2.07 3.12 2.42
N ILE A 142 -1.97 4.27 1.75
CA ILE A 142 -1.32 5.46 2.32
C ILE A 142 -2.02 5.87 3.62
N VAL A 143 -3.34 6.05 3.60
CA VAL A 143 -4.10 6.50 4.77
C VAL A 143 -3.99 5.50 5.92
N ALA A 144 -4.19 4.21 5.65
CA ALA A 144 -4.11 3.15 6.67
C ALA A 144 -2.71 3.05 7.29
N CYS A 145 -1.66 3.12 6.47
CA CYS A 145 -0.28 3.01 6.95
C CYS A 145 0.17 4.26 7.69
N CYS A 146 -0.23 5.46 7.24
CA CYS A 146 -0.01 6.69 7.99
C CYS A 146 -0.68 6.64 9.37
N TRP A 147 -1.91 6.13 9.46
CA TRP A 147 -2.61 5.98 10.74
C TRP A 147 -1.89 5.00 11.67
N LEU A 148 -1.48 3.83 11.15
CA LEU A 148 -0.73 2.84 11.92
C LEU A 148 0.62 3.41 12.42
N HIS A 149 1.33 4.15 11.57
CA HIS A 149 2.59 4.82 11.93
C HIS A 149 2.40 5.91 12.97
N TRP A 150 1.30 6.66 12.87
CA TRP A 150 0.92 7.69 13.83
C TRP A 150 0.62 7.11 15.22
N ASP A 151 -0.11 6.01 15.27
CA ASP A 151 -0.43 5.33 16.53
C ASP A 151 0.81 4.65 17.13
N GLU A 152 1.70 4.10 16.30
CA GLU A 152 3.01 3.61 16.73
C GLU A 152 3.83 4.72 17.39
N ALA A 153 3.93 5.89 16.73
CA ALA A 153 4.65 7.05 17.25
C ALA A 153 4.02 7.61 18.54
N ARG A 154 2.73 7.36 18.78
CA ARG A 154 2.01 7.71 20.02
C ARG A 154 2.18 6.69 21.15
N GLY A 155 2.94 5.62 20.93
CA GLY A 155 3.07 4.52 21.89
C GLY A 155 1.80 3.67 22.03
N ARG A 156 0.92 3.68 21.02
CA ARG A 156 -0.31 2.88 20.92
C ARG A 156 -0.21 1.82 19.81
N PRO A 157 0.79 0.92 19.86
CA PRO A 157 1.06 0.00 18.76
C PRO A 157 -0.12 -0.94 18.52
N TRP A 158 -0.55 -1.04 17.27
CA TRP A 158 -1.62 -1.95 16.88
C TRP A 158 -1.16 -3.39 17.02
N ARG A 159 -2.00 -4.27 17.58
CA ARG A 159 -1.71 -5.71 17.59
C ARG A 159 -2.12 -6.29 16.23
N LEU A 160 -1.19 -6.97 15.56
CA LEU A 160 -1.48 -7.79 14.38
C LEU A 160 -2.32 -9.00 14.81
N SER A 161 -3.62 -8.78 15.03
CA SER A 161 -4.56 -9.83 15.39
C SER A 161 -4.91 -10.66 14.16
N ALA A 162 -5.30 -11.92 14.36
CA ALA A 162 -5.79 -12.78 13.29
C ALA A 162 -6.98 -12.13 12.55
N GLY A 163 -7.86 -11.42 13.27
CA GLY A 163 -8.99 -10.71 12.67
C GLY A 163 -8.55 -9.57 11.75
N LEU A 164 -7.57 -8.75 12.16
CA LEU A 164 -7.00 -7.72 11.29
C LEU A 164 -6.35 -8.37 10.06
N ALA A 165 -5.46 -9.35 10.26
CA ALA A 165 -4.78 -10.03 9.16
C ALA A 165 -5.77 -10.66 8.16
N LEU A 166 -6.79 -11.36 8.66
CA LEU A 166 -7.83 -11.98 7.84
C LEU A 166 -8.64 -10.94 7.06
N SER A 167 -9.05 -9.84 7.70
CA SER A 167 -9.79 -8.77 7.02
C SER A 167 -9.00 -8.14 5.87
N GLN A 168 -7.70 -7.87 6.08
CA GLN A 168 -6.84 -7.30 5.05
C GLN A 168 -6.56 -8.30 3.92
N LEU A 169 -6.37 -9.58 4.27
CA LEU A 169 -6.20 -10.64 3.28
C LEU A 169 -7.45 -10.81 2.42
N LEU A 170 -8.65 -10.81 3.02
CA LEU A 170 -9.91 -10.90 2.29
C LEU A 170 -10.11 -9.69 1.38
N ALA A 171 -9.85 -8.47 1.87
CA ALA A 171 -9.91 -7.26 1.06
C ALA A 171 -8.96 -7.35 -0.15
N PHE A 172 -7.71 -7.77 0.08
CA PHE A 172 -6.73 -7.99 -0.98
C PHE A 172 -7.19 -9.03 -2.00
N VAL A 173 -7.70 -10.19 -1.57
CA VAL A 173 -8.17 -11.26 -2.47
C VAL A 173 -9.36 -10.78 -3.31
N ILE A 174 -10.28 -10.02 -2.73
CA ILE A 174 -11.42 -9.45 -3.45
C ILE A 174 -10.96 -8.42 -4.49
N TRP A 175 -10.05 -7.51 -4.12
CA TRP A 175 -9.47 -6.55 -5.05
C TRP A 175 -8.70 -7.25 -6.17
N TYR A 176 -7.83 -8.20 -5.83
CA TYR A 176 -7.13 -9.03 -6.80
C TYR A 176 -8.09 -9.69 -7.79
N TRP A 177 -9.17 -10.31 -7.30
CA TRP A 177 -10.18 -10.91 -8.15
C TRP A 177 -10.88 -9.89 -9.06
N SER A 178 -11.14 -8.68 -8.56
CA SER A 178 -11.74 -7.60 -9.35
C SER A 178 -10.90 -7.20 -10.57
N PHE A 179 -9.57 -7.36 -10.50
CA PHE A 179 -8.63 -7.05 -11.59
C PHE A 179 -8.37 -8.22 -12.53
N VAL A 180 -8.44 -9.45 -12.03
CA VAL A 180 -7.94 -10.63 -12.75
C VAL A 180 -9.05 -11.48 -13.36
N LYS A 181 -10.30 -11.41 -12.89
CA LYS A 181 -11.38 -12.31 -13.34
C LYS A 181 -11.61 -12.29 -14.86
N ASP A 182 -11.50 -11.13 -15.51
CA ASP A 182 -11.74 -10.96 -16.96
C ASP A 182 -10.43 -10.87 -17.76
N SER A 183 -9.28 -11.08 -17.11
CA SER A 183 -7.96 -10.82 -17.70
C SER A 183 -7.66 -11.60 -18.99
N ALA A 184 -8.13 -12.86 -19.09
CA ALA A 184 -7.94 -13.66 -20.30
C ALA A 184 -8.77 -13.12 -21.47
N HIS A 185 -9.99 -12.69 -21.20
CA HIS A 185 -10.87 -12.11 -22.21
C HIS A 185 -10.34 -10.74 -22.67
N ILE A 186 -9.96 -9.87 -21.74
CA ILE A 186 -9.42 -8.53 -22.04
C ILE A 186 -8.11 -8.62 -22.84
N ALA A 187 -7.23 -9.56 -22.48
CA ALA A 187 -5.98 -9.78 -23.23
C ALA A 187 -6.21 -10.22 -24.68
N ALA A 188 -7.33 -10.89 -24.97
CA ALA A 188 -7.67 -11.35 -26.32
C ALA A 188 -8.50 -10.34 -27.11
N ALA A 189 -9.44 -9.66 -26.46
CA ALA A 189 -10.49 -8.88 -27.11
C ALA A 189 -10.26 -7.35 -27.08
N GLY A 190 -9.31 -6.85 -26.29
CA GLY A 190 -9.17 -5.40 -26.11
C GLY A 190 -9.89 -4.86 -24.88
N PHE A 191 -9.82 -3.54 -24.68
CA PHE A 191 -10.56 -2.84 -23.62
C PHE A 191 -11.97 -2.39 -24.02
N LYS A 192 -12.38 -2.54 -25.29
CA LYS A 192 -13.59 -1.89 -25.85
C LYS A 192 -14.90 -2.28 -25.14
N ASP A 193 -15.01 -3.50 -24.63
CA ASP A 193 -16.21 -3.99 -23.93
C ASP A 193 -15.96 -4.32 -22.45
N ALA A 194 -14.84 -3.85 -21.89
CA ALA A 194 -14.44 -4.20 -20.54
C ALA A 194 -15.25 -3.40 -19.49
N GLY A 195 -15.98 -4.12 -18.64
CA GLY A 195 -16.72 -3.57 -17.51
C GLY A 195 -16.03 -3.86 -16.17
N TYR A 196 -15.51 -2.84 -15.48
CA TYR A 196 -14.85 -3.04 -14.19
C TYR A 196 -15.88 -3.29 -13.08
N SER A 197 -15.60 -4.28 -12.24
CA SER A 197 -16.51 -4.71 -11.18
C SER A 197 -16.36 -3.88 -9.91
N TRP A 198 -16.83 -2.63 -9.97
CA TRP A 198 -16.79 -1.68 -8.86
C TRP A 198 -17.38 -2.21 -7.56
N TRP A 199 -18.41 -3.07 -7.62
CA TRP A 199 -18.98 -3.69 -6.42
C TRP A 199 -17.98 -4.56 -5.67
N LEU A 200 -17.15 -5.35 -6.37
CA LEU A 200 -16.08 -6.11 -5.73
C LEU A 200 -15.09 -5.15 -5.06
N TRP A 201 -14.74 -4.06 -5.75
CA TRP A 201 -13.86 -3.04 -5.18
C TRP A 201 -14.42 -2.46 -3.87
N VAL A 202 -15.69 -2.07 -3.86
CA VAL A 202 -16.37 -1.52 -2.67
C VAL A 202 -16.45 -2.55 -1.55
N PHE A 203 -16.79 -3.81 -1.83
CA PHE A 203 -16.83 -4.86 -0.82
C PHE A 203 -15.46 -5.09 -0.16
N GLY A 204 -14.39 -5.12 -0.97
CA GLY A 204 -13.02 -5.20 -0.45
C GLY A 204 -12.70 -4.02 0.47
N ALA A 205 -13.05 -2.79 0.06
CA ALA A 205 -12.83 -1.58 0.85
C ALA A 205 -13.58 -1.60 2.18
N VAL A 206 -14.86 -2.01 2.19
CA VAL A 206 -15.67 -2.12 3.41
C VAL A 206 -15.06 -3.11 4.40
N ILE A 207 -14.66 -4.30 3.93
CA ILE A 207 -14.03 -5.32 4.78
C ILE A 207 -12.69 -4.82 5.35
N GLY A 208 -11.86 -4.22 4.50
CA GLY A 208 -10.57 -3.66 4.89
C GLY A 208 -10.70 -2.57 5.95
N LEU A 209 -11.58 -1.59 5.71
CA LEU A 209 -11.85 -0.48 6.63
C LEU A 209 -12.44 -0.97 7.96
N ALA A 210 -13.38 -1.92 7.94
CA ALA A 210 -13.95 -2.50 9.15
C ALA A 210 -12.88 -3.19 10.01
N GLY A 211 -11.95 -3.90 9.36
CA GLY A 211 -10.80 -4.53 10.02
C GLY A 211 -9.86 -3.53 10.68
N LEU A 212 -9.50 -2.46 9.98
CA LEU A 212 -8.68 -1.37 10.51
C LEU A 212 -9.35 -0.67 11.70
N TRP A 213 -10.64 -0.34 11.56
CA TRP A 213 -11.44 0.28 12.61
C TRP A 213 -11.47 -0.58 13.87
N HIS A 214 -11.76 -1.88 13.73
CA HIS A 214 -11.78 -2.80 14.86
C HIS A 214 -10.41 -2.90 15.55
N ALA A 215 -9.31 -2.94 14.78
CA ALA A 215 -7.96 -2.98 15.33
C ALA A 215 -7.61 -1.71 16.11
N ALA A 216 -7.99 -0.54 15.58
CA ALA A 216 -7.79 0.75 16.26
C ALA A 216 -8.53 0.82 17.60
N VAL A 217 -9.82 0.47 17.62
CA VAL A 217 -10.64 0.45 18.85
C VAL A 217 -10.05 -0.50 19.90
N MET A 218 -9.54 -1.65 19.48
CA MET A 218 -8.91 -2.62 20.38
C MET A 218 -7.56 -2.13 20.92
N SER A 219 -6.80 -1.34 20.15
CA SER A 219 -5.55 -0.71 20.58
C SER A 219 -5.77 0.26 21.74
N ASP A 220 -6.79 1.12 21.63
CA ASP A 220 -7.15 2.08 22.69
C ASP A 220 -7.58 1.37 23.98
N ARG A 221 -8.41 0.32 23.88
CA ARG A 221 -8.84 -0.49 25.03
C ARG A 221 -7.66 -1.20 25.71
N GLY A 222 -6.72 -1.74 24.94
CA GLY A 222 -5.52 -2.39 25.46
C GLY A 222 -4.63 -1.42 26.25
N THR A 223 -4.49 -0.19 25.75
CA THR A 223 -3.71 0.88 26.38
C THR A 223 -4.35 1.31 27.70
N ALA A 224 -5.67 1.54 27.73
CA ALA A 224 -6.42 1.89 28.93
C ALA A 224 -6.31 0.82 30.04
N ARG A 225 -6.46 -0.46 29.68
CA ARG A 225 -6.32 -1.58 30.63
C ARG A 225 -4.92 -1.67 31.23
N ARG A 226 -3.87 -1.43 30.43
CA ARG A 226 -2.48 -1.48 30.92
C ARG A 226 -2.20 -0.36 31.93
N PHE A 227 -2.76 0.83 31.70
CA PHE A 227 -2.64 1.95 32.63
C PHE A 227 -3.39 1.70 33.95
N SER A 228 -4.62 1.19 33.88
CA SER A 228 -5.41 0.80 35.07
C SER A 228 -4.72 -0.28 35.91
N ARG A 229 -4.15 -1.32 35.27
CA ARG A 229 -3.42 -2.39 35.98
C ARG A 229 -2.11 -1.90 36.60
N ALA A 230 -1.40 -0.97 35.97
CA ALA A 230 -0.21 -0.36 36.55
C ALA A 230 -0.56 0.43 37.82
N ASN A 231 -1.63 1.22 37.78
CA ASN A 231 -2.11 1.97 38.95
C ASN A 231 -2.56 1.06 40.10
N SER A 232 -3.23 -0.06 39.82
CA SER A 232 -3.65 -1.00 40.87
C SER A 232 -2.46 -1.71 41.55
N VAL A 233 -1.41 -2.05 40.79
CA VAL A 233 -0.19 -2.66 41.36
C VAL A 233 0.58 -1.66 42.22
N CYS A 234 0.71 -0.41 41.78
CA CYS A 234 1.34 0.64 42.59
C CYS A 234 0.55 0.95 43.86
N ALA A 235 -0.79 0.96 43.80
CA ALA A 235 -1.64 1.14 44.97
C ALA A 235 -1.46 0.01 45.98
N GLY A 236 -1.51 -1.26 45.55
CA GLY A 236 -1.33 -2.42 46.43
C GLY A 236 0.06 -2.48 47.10
N ALA A 237 1.12 -2.12 46.37
CA ALA A 237 2.47 -2.06 46.92
C ALA A 237 2.69 -0.93 47.93
N ALA A 238 1.84 0.11 47.92
CA ALA A 238 1.90 1.19 48.90
C ALA A 238 1.22 0.81 50.23
N THR A 239 0.12 0.04 50.15
CA THR A 239 -0.60 -0.47 51.34
C THR A 239 0.13 -1.59 52.08
N GLU A 240 0.98 -2.38 51.41
CA GLU A 240 1.81 -3.41 52.08
C GLU A 240 3.04 -2.84 52.82
N ARG A 241 3.34 -1.54 52.66
CA ARG A 241 4.48 -0.88 53.32
C ARG A 241 4.08 0.04 54.48
N SER A 242 2.79 0.11 54.82
CA SER A 242 2.25 0.83 55.98
C SER A 242 1.88 -0.13 57.08
#